data_AF-A0A645DUV9-F1
#
_entry.id   AF-A0A645DUV9-F1
#
_cell.length_a   1.000
_cell.length_b   1.000
_cell.length_c   1.000
_cell.angle_alpha   90.00
_cell.angle_beta   90.00
_cell.angle_gamma   90.00
#
_symmetry.space_group_name_H-M   'P 1'
#
loop_
_entity.id
_entity.type
_entity.pdbx_description
1 polymer ?
#
loop_
_entity_poly.entity_id
_entity_poly.type
_entity_poly.pdbx_seq_one_letter_code
_entity_poly.pdbx_strand_id
1 'polypeptide(L)' 'MLDPFGGSGSTLIACEQSDRSCYIIELDEKFCDVIVKRYIEQVGSSEKVSVQRDDLLYSYAEMTADK' A
#
# COMPACT_ATOMS: atom_id res chain seq x y z
N MET A 1 0.77 -5.86 -12.70
CA MET A 1 0.58 -4.56 -13.37
C MET A 1 1.57 -3.59 -12.76
N LEU A 2 2.23 -2.75 -13.57
CA LEU A 2 3.12 -1.69 -13.08
C LEU A 2 2.43 -0.35 -13.28
N ASP A 3 2.33 0.44 -12.22
CA ASP A 3 1.80 1.80 -12.24
C ASP A 3 2.84 2.77 -11.67
N PRO A 4 3.53 3.56 -12.52
CA PRO A 4 4.56 4.49 -12.06
C PRO A 4 3.99 5.76 -11.40
N PHE A 5 2.67 5.97 -11.42
CA PHE A 5 2.01 7.16 -10.87
C PHE A 5 0.76 6.74 -10.08
N GLY A 6 0.98 6.19 -8.89
CA GLY A 6 -0.07 5.57 -8.08
C GLY A 6 -1.27 6.45 -7.77
N GLY A 7 -1.07 7.75 -7.58
CA GLY A 7 -2.11 8.73 -7.29
C GLY A 7 -3.05 8.26 -6.18
N SER A 8 -4.31 8.01 -6.54
CA SER A 8 -5.35 7.57 -5.57
C SER A 8 -5.36 6.05 -5.28
N GLY A 9 -4.47 5.27 -5.90
CA GLY A 9 -4.39 3.81 -5.75
C GLY A 9 -5.40 3.01 -6.57
N SER A 10 -6.05 3.59 -7.58
CA SER A 10 -7.10 2.91 -8.36
C SER A 10 -6.61 1.61 -9.03
N THR A 11 -5.37 1.61 -9.53
CA THR A 11 -4.78 0.43 -10.17
C THR A 11 -4.56 -0.71 -9.18
N LEU A 12 -4.18 -0.41 -7.93
CA LEU A 12 -4.02 -1.42 -6.87
C LEU A 12 -5.37 -2.08 -6.55
N ILE A 13 -6.42 -1.29 -6.37
CA ILE A 13 -7.75 -1.81 -6.07
C ILE A 13 -8.30 -2.67 -7.22
N ALA A 14 -8.11 -2.23 -8.48
CA ALA A 14 -8.51 -3.03 -9.63
C ALA A 14 -7.75 -4.37 -9.71
N CYS A 15 -6.46 -4.36 -9.36
CA CYS A 15 -5.65 -5.58 -9.33
C CYS A 15 -6.07 -6.53 -8.21
N GLU A 16 -6.35 -6.01 -7.01
CA GLU A 16 -6.89 -6.80 -5.89
C GLU A 16 -8.21 -7.47 -6.27
N GLN A 17 -9.14 -6.72 -6.87
CA GLN A 17 -10.44 -7.26 -7.30
C GLN A 17 -10.37 -8.25 -8.47
N SER A 18 -9.27 -8.24 -9.24
CA SER A 18 -9.06 -9.12 -10.39
C SER A 18 -8.05 -10.24 -10.14
N ASP A 19 -7.61 -10.41 -8.89
CA ASP A 19 -6.61 -11.41 -8.49
C ASP A 19 -5.29 -11.30 -9.30
N ARG A 20 -4.77 -10.07 -9.41
CA ARG A 20 -3.53 -9.75 -10.13
C ARG A 20 -2.52 -9.08 -9.22
N SER A 21 -1.24 -9.43 -9.38
CA SER A 21 -0.17 -8.71 -8.70
C SER A 21 -0.03 -7.28 -9.25
N CYS A 22 0.16 -6.31 -8.36
CA CYS A 22 0.32 -4.90 -8.68
C CYS A 22 1.58 -4.32 -8.03
N TYR A 23 2.31 -3.50 -8.78
CA TYR A 23 3.47 -2.75 -8.31
C TYR A 23 3.20 -1.28 -8.61
N ILE A 24 3.21 -0.46 -7.57
CA ILE A 24 2.93 0.96 -7.67
C ILE A 24 4.13 1.75 -7.19
N ILE A 25 4.43 2.84 -7.89
CA ILE A 25 5.40 3.86 -7.47
C ILE A 25 4.62 5.17 -7.27
N GLU A 26 4.89 5.86 -6.16
CA GLU A 26 4.36 7.18 -5.88
C GLU A 26 5.43 8.00 -5.15
N LEU A 27 5.55 9.28 -5.51
CA LEU A 27 6.60 10.16 -5.00
C LEU A 27 6.10 11.03 -3.84
N ASP A 28 4.83 11.45 -3.91
CA ASP A 28 4.23 12.29 -2.89
C ASP A 28 3.82 11.42 -1.68
N GLU A 29 4.45 11.70 -0.53
CA GLU A 29 4.21 11.00 0.73
C GLU A 29 2.74 10.94 1.13
N LYS A 30 1.96 11.99 0.82
CA LYS A 30 0.54 12.05 1.14
C LYS A 30 -0.23 11.01 0.33
N PHE A 31 0.13 10.83 -0.93
CA PHE A 31 -0.52 9.84 -1.79
C PHE A 31 -0.08 8.42 -1.45
N CYS A 32 1.17 8.20 -1.03
CA CYS A 32 1.60 6.92 -0.47
C CYS A 32 0.72 6.49 0.72
N ASP A 33 0.48 7.40 1.67
CA ASP A 33 -0.42 7.16 2.81
C ASP A 33 -1.86 6.85 2.37
N VAL A 34 -2.37 7.58 1.38
CA VAL A 34 -3.71 7.36 0.82
C VAL A 34 -3.83 5.97 0.20
N ILE A 35 -2.85 5.54 -0.59
CA ILE A 35 -2.85 4.25 -1.27
C ILE A 35 -2.90 3.10 -0.25
N VAL A 36 -2.05 3.14 0.78
CA VAL A 36 -1.98 2.07 1.79
C VAL A 36 -3.27 2.02 2.63
N LYS A 37 -3.77 3.17 3.09
CA LYS A 37 -5.04 3.24 3.84
C LYS A 37 -6.20 2.68 3.03
N ARG A 38 -6.31 3.09 1.76
CA ARG A 38 -7.36 2.61 0.85
C ARG A 38 -7.28 1.10 0.62
N TYR A 39 -6.07 0.56 0.49
CA TYR A 39 -5.88 -0.88 0.35
C TYR A 39 -6.35 -1.62 1.62
N ILE A 40 -5.94 -1.16 2.80
CA ILE A 40 -6.34 -1.74 4.10
C ILE A 40 -7.85 -1.71 4.26
N GLU A 41 -8.51 -0.60 3.90
CA GLU A 41 -9.97 -0.49 3.91
C GLU A 41 -10.63 -1.51 2.97
N GLN A 42 -10.05 -1.76 1.79
CA GLN A 42 -10.55 -2.72 0.81
C GLN A 42 -10.44 -4.17 1.29
N VAL A 43 -9.33 -4.55 1.93
CA VAL A 43 -9.09 -5.92 2.41
C VAL A 43 -9.56 -6.17 3.86
N GLY A 44 -9.87 -5.10 4.59
CA GLY A 44 -10.46 -5.13 5.93
C GLY A 44 -9.48 -5.31 7.09
N SER A 45 -8.17 -5.41 6.85
CA SER A 45 -7.15 -5.59 7.89
C SER A 45 -5.76 -5.17 7.42
N SER A 46 -4.93 -4.72 8.35
CA SER A 46 -3.50 -4.43 8.11
C SER A 46 -2.57 -5.61 8.44
N GLU A 47 -3.10 -6.76 8.88
CA GLU A 47 -2.31 -7.92 9.33
C GLU A 47 -1.30 -8.41 8.29
N LYS A 48 -1.68 -8.35 7.01
CA LYS A 48 -0.82 -8.77 5.87
C LYS A 48 -0.08 -7.62 5.21
N VAL A 49 -0.12 -6.42 5.80
CA VAL A 49 0.55 -5.24 5.27
C VAL A 49 1.86 -5.04 6.01
N SER A 50 2.95 -4.96 5.25
CA SER A 50 4.31 -4.79 5.77
C SER A 50 5.01 -3.63 5.07
N VAL A 51 5.99 -3.06 5.76
CA VAL A 51 6.82 -1.95 5.29
C VAL A 51 8.26 -2.46 5.25
N GLN A 52 8.93 -2.33 4.10
CA GLN A 52 10.35 -2.64 3.97
C GLN A 52 11.17 -1.34 3.95
N ARG A 53 12.22 -1.26 4.78
CA ARG A 53 13.20 -0.15 4.82
C ARG A 53 14.58 -0.73 5.11
N ASP A 54 15.59 -0.36 4.34
CA ASP A 54 16.98 -0.83 4.51
C ASP A 54 17.09 -2.37 4.66
N ASP A 55 16.36 -3.10 3.81
CA ASP A 55 16.25 -4.57 3.83
C ASP A 55 15.63 -5.20 5.11
N LEU A 56 15.11 -4.36 6.01
CA LEU A 56 14.35 -4.78 7.17
C LEU A 56 12.85 -4.71 6.89
N LEU A 57 12.11 -5.71 7.37
CA LEU A 57 10.66 -5.82 7.22
C LEU A 57 9.98 -5.54 8.56
N TYR A 58 9.00 -4.63 8.54
CA TYR A 58 8.20 -4.23 9.69
C TYR A 58 6.73 -4.49 9.41
N SER A 59 5.92 -4.77 10.43
CA SER A 59 4.48 -4.73 10.24
C SER A 59 4.01 -3.27 10.09
N TYR A 60 2.97 -3.06 9.29
CA TYR A 60 2.40 -1.72 9.14
C TYR A 60 1.85 -1.17 10.47
N ALA A 61 1.33 -2.04 11.34
CA ALA A 61 0.81 -1.67 12.65
C ALA A 61 1.90 -1.11 13.57
N GLU A 62 3.09 -1.73 13.63
CA GLU A 62 4.22 -1.23 14.42
C GLU A 62 4.66 0.17 13.96
N MET A 63 4.71 0.41 12.65
CA MET A 63 5.18 1.69 12.09
C MET A 63 4.19 2.85 12.24
N THR A 64 2.92 2.56 12.56
CA THR A 64 1.87 3.58 12.72
C THR A 64 1.47 3.83 14.18
N ALA A 65 1.96 3.02 15.12
CA ALA A 65 1.68 3.15 16.54
C ALA A 65 2.39 4.34 17.22
N ASP A 66 3.45 4.87 16.61
CA ASP A 66 4.28 5.97 17.15
C ASP A 66 3.86 7.38 16.68
N LYS A 67 2.58 7.58 16.30
CA LYS A 67 2.06 8.90 15.88
C LYS A 67 1.08 9.50 16.88
#